data_AF-A0A7K3Z7E6-F1
#
_entry.id   AF-A0A7K3Z7E6-F1
#
_cell.length_a   1.000
_cell.length_b   1.000
_cell.length_c   1.000
_cell.angle_alpha   90.00
_cell.angle_beta   90.00
_cell.angle_gamma   90.00
#
_symmetry.space_group_name_H-M   'P 1'
#
loop_
_entity.id
_entity.type
_entity.pdbx_description
1 polymer ?
#
loop_
_entity_poly.entity_id
_entity_poly.type
_entity_poly.pdbx_seq_one_letter_code
_entity_poly.pdbx_strand_id
1 'polypeptide(L)'
;GNVGKPGDAIETVIEENKGKLACLIMIDAGLKLEGELVGEVSEGIGAAIGGPGVDQFKIEEKLTKYKIRNYAIIVKEDIGDAVSPMRKEINDAVDKVIARTTDIIKERTKEGDTVLIVGVGNSIGVGQ
;
A
#
# COMPACT_ATOMS: atom_id res chain seq x y z
N GLY A 1 -16.72 6.31 2.88
CA GLY A 1 -15.78 6.13 4.00
C GLY A 1 -14.75 7.24 3.98
N ASN A 2 -14.02 7.44 5.07
CA ASN A 2 -12.85 8.31 5.14
C ASN A 2 -11.68 7.48 5.66
N VAL A 3 -10.52 7.59 5.01
CA VAL A 3 -9.28 6.89 5.38
C VAL A 3 -8.43 7.69 6.40
N GLY A 4 -8.90 8.86 6.82
CA GLY A 4 -8.26 9.67 7.85
C GLY A 4 -7.12 10.53 7.31
N LYS A 5 -5.97 10.51 7.98
CA LYS A 5 -4.76 11.26 7.60
C LYS A 5 -3.55 10.33 7.49
N PRO A 6 -3.51 9.44 6.49
CA PRO A 6 -2.46 8.44 6.35
C PRO A 6 -1.06 9.05 6.20
N GLY A 7 -0.93 10.21 5.55
CA GLY A 7 0.35 10.92 5.44
C GLY A 7 0.91 11.33 6.80
N ASP A 8 0.07 11.90 7.67
CA ASP A 8 0.46 12.31 9.03
C ASP A 8 0.83 11.08 9.89
N ALA A 9 0.10 9.97 9.73
CA ALA A 9 0.38 8.72 10.44
C ALA A 9 1.73 8.12 10.04
N ILE A 10 2.01 8.03 8.73
CA ILE A 10 3.29 7.52 8.21
C ILE A 10 4.45 8.42 8.65
N GLU A 11 4.28 9.73 8.57
CA GLU A 11 5.27 10.71 9.05
C GLU A 11 5.62 10.49 10.52
N THR A 12 4.60 10.33 11.37
CA THR A 12 4.78 10.09 12.81
C THR A 12 5.59 8.82 13.06
N VAL A 13 5.26 7.70 12.39
CA VAL A 13 5.99 6.44 12.55
C VAL A 13 7.43 6.56 12.06
N ILE A 14 7.69 7.25 10.95
CA ILE A 14 9.06 7.50 10.47
C ILE A 14 9.87 8.29 11.51
N GLU A 15 9.27 9.33 12.10
CA GLU A 15 9.93 10.20 13.08
C GLU A 15 10.20 9.50 14.41
N GLU A 16 9.24 8.73 14.92
CA GLU A 16 9.38 7.91 16.14
C GLU A 16 10.51 6.88 15.98
N ASN A 17 10.64 6.31 14.78
CA ASN A 17 11.74 5.39 14.44
C ASN A 17 13.05 6.12 14.07
N LYS A 18 13.08 7.46 14.17
CA LYS A 18 14.25 8.29 13.82
C LYS A 18 14.76 8.03 12.39
N GLY A 19 13.84 7.71 11.47
CA GLY A 19 14.14 7.35 10.08
C GLY A 19 14.79 5.98 9.89
N LYS A 20 14.86 5.14 10.94
CA LYS A 20 15.49 3.81 10.88
C LYS A 20 14.51 2.74 10.38
N LEU A 21 13.99 2.95 9.18
CA LEU A 21 13.20 1.96 8.46
C LEU A 21 13.99 1.51 7.24
N ALA A 22 14.06 0.19 7.01
CA ALA A 22 14.72 -0.35 5.83
C ALA A 22 13.92 -0.01 4.56
N CYS A 23 12.60 -0.15 4.63
CA CYS A 23 11.68 0.26 3.58
C CYS A 23 10.26 0.48 4.11
N LEU A 24 9.47 1.16 3.28
CA LEU A 24 8.01 1.22 3.36
C LEU A 24 7.43 0.31 2.27
N ILE A 25 6.40 -0.46 2.60
CA ILE A 25 5.61 -1.24 1.64
C ILE A 25 4.15 -0.78 1.76
N MET A 26 3.64 -0.14 0.73
CA MET A 26 2.25 0.28 0.62
C MET A 26 1.45 -0.75 -0.18
N ILE A 27 0.30 -1.16 0.37
CA ILE A 27 -0.63 -2.09 -0.26
C ILE A 27 -1.94 -1.33 -0.46
N ASP A 28 -2.36 -1.13 -1.70
CA ASP A 28 -3.58 -0.38 -2.02
C ASP A 28 -4.37 -1.08 -3.13
N ALA A 29 -5.65 -0.75 -3.21
CA ALA A 29 -6.46 -1.06 -4.37
C ALA A 29 -6.28 0.01 -5.44
N GLY A 30 -6.18 -0.39 -6.70
CA GLY A 30 -6.03 0.53 -7.83
C GLY A 30 -6.97 0.18 -8.97
N LEU A 31 -7.49 1.20 -9.66
CA LEU A 31 -8.34 0.99 -10.82
C LEU A 31 -7.58 0.20 -11.88
N LYS A 32 -8.20 -0.89 -12.35
CA LYS A 32 -7.65 -1.70 -13.44
C LYS A 32 -7.61 -0.92 -14.75
N LEU A 33 -6.58 -1.16 -15.54
CA LEU A 33 -6.46 -0.65 -16.90
C LEU A 33 -7.10 -1.61 -17.92
N GLU A 34 -7.13 -1.19 -19.18
CA GLU A 34 -7.58 -2.03 -20.27
C GLU A 34 -6.64 -3.25 -20.42
N GLY A 35 -7.21 -4.45 -20.34
CA GLY A 35 -6.46 -5.71 -20.39
C GLY A 35 -6.09 -6.31 -19.03
N GLU A 36 -6.18 -5.53 -17.94
CA GLU A 36 -5.96 -6.04 -16.58
C GLU A 36 -7.22 -6.71 -16.02
N LEU A 37 -7.02 -7.78 -15.25
CA LEU A 37 -8.09 -8.51 -14.58
C LEU A 37 -8.33 -7.96 -13.17
N VAL A 38 -9.57 -8.05 -12.70
CA VAL A 38 -9.89 -7.80 -11.28
C VAL A 38 -9.15 -8.83 -10.42
N GLY A 39 -8.55 -8.41 -9.31
CA GLY A 39 -7.73 -9.25 -8.43
C GLY A 39 -6.32 -9.54 -8.98
N GLU A 40 -5.93 -8.95 -10.11
CA GLU A 40 -4.54 -8.95 -10.55
C GLU A 40 -3.68 -8.14 -9.56
N VAL A 41 -2.44 -8.57 -9.34
CA VAL A 41 -1.51 -7.92 -8.40
C VAL A 41 -0.34 -7.35 -9.20
N SER A 42 -0.11 -6.06 -9.07
CA SER A 42 1.03 -5.36 -9.69
C SER A 42 1.97 -4.80 -8.63
N GLU A 43 3.26 -4.73 -8.96
CA GLU A 43 4.29 -4.19 -8.09
C GLU A 43 4.88 -2.90 -8.68
N GLY A 44 5.28 -1.97 -7.80
CA GLY A 44 5.82 -0.68 -8.21
C GLY A 44 6.63 0.01 -7.13
N ILE A 45 7.02 1.25 -7.43
CA ILE A 45 7.77 2.14 -6.53
C ILE A 45 7.00 3.45 -6.45
N GLY A 46 6.91 4.03 -5.26
CA GLY A 46 6.20 5.29 -5.01
C GLY A 46 5.00 5.10 -4.10
N ALA A 47 4.39 6.22 -3.69
CA ALA A 47 3.25 6.16 -2.78
C ALA A 47 1.99 5.68 -3.49
N ALA A 48 1.50 4.51 -3.09
CA ALA A 48 0.24 3.94 -3.54
C ALA A 48 -0.89 4.47 -2.66
N ILE A 49 -1.44 5.62 -3.04
CA ILE A 49 -2.59 6.23 -2.35
C ILE A 49 -3.44 7.06 -3.30
N GLY A 50 -4.75 6.86 -3.26
CA GLY A 50 -5.71 7.69 -3.99
C GLY A 50 -5.96 9.06 -3.34
N GLY A 51 -6.57 9.98 -4.08
CA GLY A 51 -7.04 11.27 -3.57
C GLY A 51 -6.36 12.48 -4.21
N PRO A 52 -6.47 13.68 -3.61
CA PRO A 52 -6.00 14.93 -4.19
C PRO A 52 -4.46 15.11 -4.21
N GLY A 53 -3.69 14.10 -3.79
CA GLY A 53 -2.22 14.10 -3.79
C GLY A 53 -1.54 14.71 -2.57
N VAL A 54 -2.30 15.25 -1.61
CA VAL A 54 -1.72 15.86 -0.38
C VAL A 54 -1.00 14.81 0.47
N ASP A 55 -1.63 13.67 0.74
CA ASP A 55 -0.99 12.58 1.48
C ASP A 55 0.16 11.97 0.69
N GLN A 56 0.00 11.77 -0.62
CA GLN A 56 1.06 11.27 -1.50
C GLN A 56 2.32 12.14 -1.39
N PHE A 57 2.16 13.47 -1.52
CA PHE A 57 3.26 14.42 -1.41
C PHE A 57 3.95 14.36 -0.04
N LYS A 58 3.19 14.37 1.07
CA LYS A 58 3.75 14.29 2.42
C LYS A 58 4.57 13.01 2.63
N ILE A 59 4.03 11.88 2.18
CA ILE A 59 4.69 10.58 2.28
C ILE A 59 6.00 10.61 1.49
N GLU A 60 5.95 11.01 0.21
CA GLU A 60 7.14 11.02 -0.65
C GLU A 60 8.21 12.01 -0.19
N GLU A 61 7.82 13.19 0.32
CA GLU A 61 8.74 14.18 0.88
C GLU A 61 9.51 13.59 2.08
N LYS A 62 8.80 12.96 3.02
CA LYS A 62 9.41 12.37 4.23
C LYS A 62 10.29 11.18 3.87
N LEU A 63 9.83 10.28 3.01
CA LEU A 63 10.64 9.15 2.56
C LEU A 63 11.91 9.61 1.85
N THR A 64 11.84 10.65 1.03
CA THR A 64 13.00 11.26 0.37
C THR A 64 13.98 11.84 1.40
N LYS A 65 13.47 12.60 2.38
CA LYS A 65 14.28 13.19 3.46
C LYS A 65 15.09 12.16 4.23
N TYR A 66 14.47 11.02 4.56
CA TYR A 66 15.11 9.94 5.33
C TYR A 66 15.76 8.86 4.46
N LYS A 67 15.71 9.00 3.12
CA LYS A 67 16.24 8.03 2.13
C LYS A 67 15.65 6.63 2.28
N ILE A 68 14.37 6.54 2.61
CA ILE A 68 13.64 5.28 2.76
C ILE A 68 13.02 4.93 1.41
N ARG A 69 13.21 3.68 0.95
CA ARG A 69 12.57 3.20 -0.28
C ARG A 69 11.10 2.85 -0.04
N ASN A 70 10.25 3.22 -1.00
CA ASN A 70 8.82 2.91 -1.00
C ASN A 70 8.49 1.88 -2.07
N TYR A 71 7.93 0.75 -1.67
CA TYR A 71 7.41 -0.27 -2.57
C TYR A 71 5.89 -0.23 -2.56
N ALA A 72 5.28 -0.40 -3.73
CA ALA A 72 3.84 -0.45 -3.89
C ALA A 72 3.41 -1.84 -4.36
N ILE A 73 2.36 -2.39 -3.75
CA ILE A 73 1.63 -3.56 -4.21
C ILE A 73 0.20 -3.11 -4.46
N ILE A 74 -0.24 -3.20 -5.71
CA ILE A 74 -1.57 -2.76 -6.13
C ILE A 74 -2.43 -3.98 -6.48
N VAL A 75 -3.59 -4.10 -5.84
CA VAL A 75 -4.63 -5.05 -6.24
C VAL A 75 -5.57 -4.33 -7.21
N LYS A 76 -5.77 -4.91 -8.39
CA LYS A 76 -6.59 -4.31 -9.45
C LYS A 76 -8.08 -4.48 -9.16
N GLU A 77 -8.80 -3.37 -9.16
CA GLU A 77 -10.24 -3.30 -8.91
C GLU A 77 -10.98 -2.58 -10.04
N ASP A 78 -12.28 -2.81 -10.15
CA ASP A 78 -13.18 -2.04 -11.00
C ASP A 78 -13.81 -0.87 -10.21
N ILE A 79 -14.33 0.14 -10.91
CA ILE A 79 -14.90 1.35 -10.28
C ILE A 79 -16.06 1.02 -9.33
N GLY A 80 -16.80 -0.06 -9.61
CA GLY A 80 -17.91 -0.53 -8.78
C GLY A 80 -17.48 -1.22 -7.49
N ASP A 81 -16.24 -1.70 -7.40
CA ASP A 81 -15.75 -2.49 -6.26
C ASP A 81 -15.52 -1.61 -5.03
N ALA A 82 -15.26 -0.31 -5.24
CA ALA A 82 -15.06 0.67 -4.17
C ALA A 82 -16.29 0.90 -3.26
N VAL A 83 -17.49 0.51 -3.70
CA VAL A 83 -18.76 0.77 -3.00
C VAL A 83 -19.68 -0.45 -2.93
N SER A 84 -19.22 -1.62 -3.38
CA SER A 84 -19.98 -2.88 -3.38
C SER A 84 -19.30 -3.94 -2.52
N PRO A 85 -19.97 -5.05 -2.21
CA PRO A 85 -19.34 -6.17 -1.53
C PRO A 85 -18.10 -6.66 -2.31
N MET A 86 -17.04 -6.96 -1.57
CA MET A 86 -15.77 -7.41 -2.14
C MET A 86 -15.98 -8.66 -3.00
N ARG A 87 -15.50 -8.61 -4.25
CA ARG A 87 -15.54 -9.75 -5.16
C ARG A 87 -14.57 -10.84 -4.72
N LYS A 88 -14.88 -12.09 -5.06
CA LYS A 88 -14.04 -13.25 -4.74
C LYS A 88 -12.64 -13.10 -5.31
N GLU A 89 -12.51 -12.54 -6.51
CA GLU A 89 -11.24 -12.34 -7.20
C GLU A 89 -10.28 -11.41 -6.43
N ILE A 90 -10.82 -10.38 -5.77
CA ILE A 90 -10.05 -9.46 -4.91
C ILE A 90 -9.62 -10.20 -3.64
N ASN A 91 -10.52 -10.97 -3.02
CA ASN A 91 -10.21 -11.76 -1.83
C ASN A 91 -9.17 -12.86 -2.11
N ASP A 92 -9.27 -13.55 -3.25
CA ASP A 92 -8.32 -14.57 -3.68
C ASP A 92 -6.92 -13.98 -3.96
N ALA A 93 -6.82 -12.67 -4.19
CA ALA A 93 -5.54 -12.00 -4.42
C ALA A 93 -4.69 -11.88 -3.14
N VAL A 94 -5.29 -12.06 -1.95
CA VAL A 94 -4.60 -11.92 -0.65
C VAL A 94 -3.35 -12.80 -0.56
N ASP A 95 -3.44 -14.07 -0.97
CA ASP A 95 -2.29 -14.98 -0.94
C ASP A 95 -1.14 -14.49 -1.84
N LYS A 96 -1.48 -13.91 -3.00
CA LYS A 96 -0.49 -13.31 -3.90
C LYS A 96 0.14 -12.07 -3.27
N VAL A 97 -0.66 -11.20 -2.64
CA VAL A 97 -0.17 -10.00 -1.95
C VAL A 97 0.79 -10.38 -0.80
N ILE A 98 0.44 -11.39 0.00
CA ILE A 98 1.30 -11.90 1.07
C ILE A 98 2.60 -12.45 0.50
N ALA A 99 2.54 -13.23 -0.57
CA ALA A 99 3.74 -13.74 -1.24
C ALA A 99 4.64 -12.59 -1.72
N ARG A 100 4.10 -11.59 -2.42
CA ARG A 100 4.90 -10.45 -2.91
C ARG A 100 5.48 -9.60 -1.79
N THR A 101 4.70 -9.36 -0.74
CA THR A 101 5.18 -8.64 0.44
C THR A 101 6.34 -9.38 1.09
N THR A 102 6.21 -10.70 1.22
CA THR A 102 7.25 -11.57 1.80
C THR A 102 8.52 -11.56 0.95
N ASP A 103 8.40 -11.61 -0.37
CA ASP A 103 9.53 -11.58 -1.29
C ASP A 103 10.26 -10.24 -1.22
N ILE A 104 9.53 -9.11 -1.19
CA ILE A 104 10.13 -7.77 -1.00
C ILE A 104 10.92 -7.71 0.31
N ILE A 105 10.35 -8.20 1.42
CA ILE A 105 11.06 -8.20 2.72
C ILE A 105 12.34 -9.02 2.61
N LYS A 106 12.26 -10.26 2.12
CA LYS A 106 13.43 -11.15 1.99
C LYS A 106 14.53 -10.59 1.09
N GLU A 107 14.16 -9.94 -0.01
CA GLU A 107 15.10 -9.42 -1.00
C GLU A 107 15.69 -8.05 -0.65
N ARG A 108 14.96 -7.24 0.13
CA ARG A 108 15.30 -5.83 0.35
C ARG A 108 15.75 -5.52 1.77
N THR A 109 15.60 -6.45 2.70
CA THR A 109 15.92 -6.24 4.11
C THR A 109 16.76 -7.39 4.68
N LYS A 110 17.20 -7.23 5.92
CA LYS A 110 17.96 -8.22 6.69
C LYS A 110 17.28 -8.49 8.01
N GLU A 111 17.67 -9.57 8.67
CA GLU A 111 17.22 -9.84 10.04
C GLU A 111 17.60 -8.67 10.96
N GLY A 112 16.64 -8.22 11.77
CA GLY A 112 16.78 -7.05 12.64
C GLY A 112 16.40 -5.71 12.01
N ASP A 113 16.15 -5.65 10.69
CA ASP A 113 15.62 -4.45 10.05
C ASP A 113 14.14 -4.21 10.42
N THR A 114 13.78 -2.94 10.58
CA THR A 114 12.37 -2.52 10.74
C THR A 114 11.76 -2.21 9.37
N VAL A 115 10.62 -2.82 9.07
CA VAL A 115 9.82 -2.56 7.86
C VAL A 115 8.48 -1.99 8.26
N LEU A 116 8.04 -0.95 7.57
CA LEU A 116 6.70 -0.40 7.71
C LEU A 116 5.82 -0.92 6.58
N ILE A 117 4.73 -1.61 6.91
CA ILE A 117 3.72 -2.06 5.94
C ILE A 117 2.46 -1.25 6.18
N VAL A 118 1.89 -0.66 5.12
CA VAL A 118 0.72 0.21 5.21
C VAL A 118 -0.32 -0.24 4.20
N GLY A 119 -1.51 -0.58 4.70
CA GLY A 119 -2.72 -0.67 3.88
C GLY A 119 -3.63 0.53 4.16
N VAL A 120 -4.01 1.28 3.13
CA VAL A 120 -4.92 2.44 3.27
C VAL A 120 -6.17 2.18 2.45
N GLY A 121 -7.31 1.95 3.11
CA GLY A 121 -8.54 1.67 2.38
C GLY A 121 -9.76 1.71 3.29
N ASN A 122 -10.94 1.79 2.67
CA ASN A 122 -12.20 1.71 3.39
C ASN A 122 -12.64 0.24 3.48
N SER A 123 -13.02 -0.25 4.66
CA SER A 123 -13.53 -1.62 4.84
C SER A 123 -15.01 -1.80 4.45
N ILE A 124 -15.59 -0.90 3.67
CA ILE A 124 -17.03 -0.90 3.32
C ILE A 124 -17.45 -2.16 2.55
N GLY A 125 -16.55 -2.70 1.70
CA GLY A 125 -16.83 -3.92 0.93
C GLY A 125 -16.63 -5.23 1.71
N VAL A 126 -16.09 -5.16 2.94
CA VAL A 126 -15.91 -6.35 3.79
C VAL A 126 -17.25 -6.71 4.42
N GLY A 127 -17.91 -7.75 3.92
CA GLY A 127 -19.14 -8.28 4.49
C GLY A 127 -18.93 -8.81 5.92
N GLN A 128 -19.97 -8.72 6.76
CA GLN A 128 -20.02 -9.38 8.07
C GLN A 128 -20.37 -10.87 7.93
#